data_AF-E2AMA4-F1
#
_entry.id   AF-E2AMA4-F1
#
_cell.length_a   1.000
_cell.length_b   1.000
_cell.length_c   1.000
_cell.angle_alpha   90.00
_cell.angle_beta   90.00
_cell.angle_gamma   90.00
#
_symmetry.space_group_name_H-M   'P 1'
#
loop_
_entity.id
_entity.type
_entity.pdbx_description
1 polymer ?
#
loop_
_entity_poly.entity_id
_entity_poly.type
_entity_poly.pdbx_seq_one_letter_code
_entity_poly.pdbx_strand_id
1 'polypeptide(L)' 'PARCYSCLEAGHVAAQCPESDGSRGVRCYKCSAPSHKMATCRAGRPRCPLCADRGLPAGHILGAEGC' A
#
# COMPACT_ATOMS: atom_id res chain seq x y z
N PRO A 1 8.82 -14.81 0.99
CA PRO A 1 8.53 -13.58 0.21
C PRO A 1 8.52 -12.33 1.11
N ALA A 2 9.60 -11.55 1.06
CA ALA A 2 9.69 -10.28 1.77
C ALA A 2 8.89 -9.20 1.02
N ARG A 3 7.94 -8.56 1.71
CA ARG A 3 7.18 -7.42 1.20
C ARG A 3 7.42 -6.23 2.10
N CYS A 4 7.66 -5.08 1.48
CA CYS A 4 7.99 -3.89 2.21
C CYS A 4 6.75 -3.29 2.85
N TYR A 5 6.77 -3.03 4.15
CA TYR A 5 5.63 -2.39 4.82
C TYR A 5 5.58 -0.87 4.60
N SER A 6 6.67 -0.23 4.17
CA SER A 6 6.71 1.20 3.85
C SER A 6 6.19 1.48 2.44
N CYS A 7 6.74 0.82 1.42
CA CYS A 7 6.42 1.07 0.01
C CYS A 7 5.55 -0.01 -0.65
N LEU A 8 5.22 -1.09 0.08
CA LEU A 8 4.31 -2.17 -0.33
C LEU A 8 4.78 -3.07 -1.46
N GLU A 9 5.97 -2.82 -1.99
CA GLU A 9 6.56 -3.63 -3.04
C GLU A 9 7.12 -4.96 -2.51
N ALA A 10 7.02 -5.98 -3.34
CA ALA A 10 7.63 -7.28 -3.08
C ALA A 10 9.10 -7.25 -3.52
N GLY A 11 9.96 -7.97 -2.79
CA GLY A 11 11.39 -8.09 -3.10
C GLY A 11 12.31 -7.54 -2.02
N HIS A 12 11.78 -6.75 -1.08
CA HIS A 12 12.53 -6.23 0.06
C HIS A 12 11.61 -5.99 1.26
N VAL A 13 12.19 -5.76 2.44
CA VAL A 13 11.46 -5.39 3.67
C VAL A 13 11.53 -3.88 3.91
N ALA A 14 10.71 -3.33 4.81
CA ALA A 14 10.72 -1.90 5.14
C ALA A 14 12.11 -1.36 5.48
N ALA A 15 12.92 -2.15 6.20
CA ALA A 15 14.30 -1.79 6.55
C ALA A 15 15.26 -1.68 5.34
N GLN A 16 14.87 -2.22 4.18
CA GLN A 16 15.65 -2.25 2.94
C GLN A 16 14.93 -1.52 1.79
N CYS A 17 13.88 -0.73 2.07
CA CYS A 17 13.20 0.01 1.01
C CYS A 17 14.09 1.20 0.59
N PRO A 18 14.50 1.28 -0.69
CA PRO A 18 15.30 2.39 -1.19
C PRO A 18 14.54 3.72 -1.16
N GLU A 19 13.20 3.64 -1.20
CA GLU A 19 12.24 4.75 -1.06
C GLU A 19 11.89 5.05 0.40
N SER A 20 12.83 4.86 1.34
CA SER A 20 12.62 5.15 2.77
C SER A 20 12.59 6.63 3.13
N ASP A 21 12.81 7.53 2.17
CA ASP A 21 12.86 8.99 2.35
C ASP A 21 11.46 9.66 2.45
N GLY A 22 10.49 9.00 3.10
CA GLY A 22 9.23 9.64 3.49
C GLY A 22 8.23 10.00 2.37
N SER A 23 8.61 9.92 1.09
CA SER A 23 7.72 10.30 -0.03
C SER A 23 6.54 9.34 -0.21
N ARG A 24 6.72 8.04 0.07
CA ARG A 24 5.63 7.07 0.25
C ARG A 24 5.39 6.81 1.73
N GLY A 25 5.12 7.87 2.52
CA GLY A 25 4.74 7.74 3.93
C GLY A 25 3.65 6.68 4.15
N VAL A 26 3.61 6.10 5.35
CA VAL A 26 2.67 5.02 5.73
C VAL A 26 1.25 5.37 5.29
N ARG A 27 0.82 4.80 4.17
CA ARG A 27 -0.52 4.97 3.60
C ARG A 27 -1.33 3.73 3.93
N CYS A 28 -2.61 3.93 4.20
CA CYS A 28 -3.53 2.85 4.50
C CYS A 28 -3.53 1.81 3.37
N TYR A 29 -3.24 0.56 3.68
CA TYR A 29 -3.26 -0.56 2.72
C TYR A 29 -4.64 -0.82 2.10
N LYS A 30 -5.69 -0.26 2.72
CA LYS A 30 -7.07 -0.36 2.26
C LYS A 30 -7.51 0.81 1.40
N CYS A 31 -7.00 2.03 1.57
CA CYS A 31 -7.53 3.19 0.84
C CYS A 31 -6.47 4.20 0.35
N SER A 32 -5.20 3.87 0.54
CA SER A 32 -4.05 4.69 0.19
C SER A 32 -3.95 6.04 0.92
N ALA A 33 -4.76 6.27 1.97
CA ALA A 33 -4.75 7.51 2.74
C ALA A 33 -3.58 7.54 3.74
N PRO A 34 -2.81 8.64 3.83
CA PRO A 34 -1.66 8.74 4.74
C PRO A 34 -2.04 8.98 6.22
N SER A 35 -3.32 9.19 6.53
CA SER A 35 -3.77 9.65 7.84
C SER A 35 -4.05 8.52 8.85
N HIS A 36 -4.27 7.28 8.39
CA HIS A 36 -4.65 6.17 9.25
C HIS A 36 -4.14 4.82 8.75
N LYS A 37 -4.11 3.83 9.63
CA LYS A 37 -3.77 2.43 9.30
C LYS A 37 -5.02 1.66 8.88
N MET A 38 -4.85 0.49 8.27
CA MET A 38 -5.96 -0.38 7.84
C MET A 38 -6.92 -0.72 9.00
N ALA A 39 -6.40 -0.91 10.21
CA ALA A 39 -7.19 -1.19 11.41
C ALA A 39 -8.16 -0.05 11.78
N THR A 40 -7.80 1.20 11.47
CA THR A 40 -8.60 2.41 11.74
C THR A 40 -9.22 3.01 10.48
N CYS A 41 -9.20 2.26 9.37
CA CYS A 41 -9.71 2.72 8.09
C CYS A 41 -11.24 2.64 8.02
N ARG A 42 -11.90 3.80 8.05
CA ARG A 42 -13.35 3.95 7.81
C ARG A 42 -13.73 4.09 6.33
N ALA A 43 -12.77 4.07 5.41
CA ALA A 43 -13.07 4.18 3.99
C ALA A 43 -13.84 2.93 3.52
N GLY A 44 -15.06 3.14 3.01
CA GLY A 44 -15.89 2.08 2.44
C GLY A 44 -15.43 1.59 1.07
N ARG A 45 -14.50 2.31 0.42
CA ARG A 45 -13.95 1.91 -0.88
C ARG A 45 -12.50 1.44 -0.74
N PRO A 46 -12.22 0.15 -1.02
CA PRO A 46 -10.86 -0.32 -1.05
C PRO A 46 -10.14 0.26 -2.27
N ARG A 47 -8.92 0.78 -2.05
CA ARG A 47 -8.02 1.27 -3.07
C ARG A 47 -6.64 0.67 -2.85
N CYS A 48 -6.16 -0.07 -3.84
CA CYS A 48 -4.85 -0.70 -3.83
C CYS A 48 -3.79 0.34 -4.22
N PRO A 49 -2.88 0.73 -3.32
CA PRO A 49 -1.85 1.72 -3.64
C PRO A 49 -0.87 1.24 -4.71
N LEU A 50 -0.57 -0.07 -4.80
CA LEU A 50 0.33 -0.61 -5.83
C LEU A 50 -0.30 -0.55 -7.22
N CYS A 51 -1.54 -1.01 -7.37
CA CYS A 51 -2.22 -0.98 -8.66
C CYS A 51 -2.52 0.46 -9.08
N ALA A 52 -2.88 1.33 -8.13
CA ALA A 52 -3.09 2.75 -8.41
C ALA A 52 -1.82 3.44 -8.93
N ASP A 53 -0.65 3.09 -8.38
CA ASP A 53 0.65 3.61 -8.82
C ASP A 53 1.04 3.07 -10.21
N ARG A 54 0.65 1.82 -10.51
CA ARG A 54 0.84 1.18 -11.82
C ARG A 54 -0.21 1.57 -12.87
N GLY A 55 -1.18 2.44 -12.54
CA GLY A 55 -2.28 2.81 -13.44
C GLY A 55 -3.29 1.68 -13.70
N LEU A 56 -3.27 0.63 -12.88
CA LEU A 56 -4.15 -0.53 -12.94
C LEU A 56 -5.43 -0.30 -12.12
N PRO A 57 -6.52 -1.06 -12.38
CA PRO A 57 -7.78 -0.97 -11.64
C PRO A 57 -7.55 -1.26 -10.16
N ALA A 58 -7.46 -0.19 -9.38
CA ALA A 58 -7.10 -0.24 -7.97
C ALA A 58 -8.29 -0.41 -7.03
N GLY A 59 -9.50 -0.72 -7.51
CA GLY A 59 -10.73 -0.83 -6.70
C GLY A 59 -10.79 -2.04 -5.77
N HIS A 60 -9.65 -2.49 -5.26
CA HIS A 60 -9.49 -3.68 -4.44
C HIS A 60 -8.48 -3.41 -3.33
N ILE A 61 -8.35 -4.35 -2.40
CA ILE A 61 -7.39 -4.29 -1.28
C ILE A 61 -6.09 -4.95 -1.70
N LEU A 62 -4.97 -4.38 -1.27
CA LEU A 62 -3.64 -4.91 -1.57
C LEU A 62 -3.54 -6.40 -1.16
N GLY A 63 -3.35 -7.30 -2.12
CA GLY A 63 -3.29 -8.74 -1.90
C GLY A 63 -4.63 -9.48 -1.87
N ALA A 64 -5.74 -8.83 -2.27
CA ALA A 64 -6.97 -9.53 -2.65
C ALA A 64 -6.80 -10.26 -3.99
N GLU A 65 -7.63 -11.29 -4.25
CA GLU A 65 -7.67 -12.02 -5.53
C GLU A 65 -8.02 -11.06 -6.68
N GLY A 66 -6.99 -10.52 -7.35
CA GLY A 66 -7.10 -9.45 -8.34
C GLY A 66 -6.04 -8.33 -8.23
N CYS A 67 -5.16 -8.42 -7.24
CA CYS A 67 -3.98 -7.56 -7.05
C CYS A 67 -2.73 -8.10 -7.74
#